data_AF-A0A017T1H9-F1
#
_entry.id   AF-A0A017T1H9-F1
#
_cell.length_a   1.000
_cell.length_b   1.000
_cell.length_c   1.000
_cell.angle_alpha   90.00
_cell.angle_beta   90.00
_cell.angle_gamma   90.00
#
_symmetry.space_group_name_H-M   'P 1'
#
loop_
_entity.id
_entity.type
_entity.pdbx_description
1 polymer ?
#
loop_
_entity_poly.entity_id
_entity_poly.type
_entity_poly.pdbx_seq_one_letter_code
_entity_poly.pdbx_strand_id
1 'polypeptide(L)'
;MMAAVGLDGFSNGRMSLRTASGWVASVGTDCTCTALWAAGPNDLFVATGQGQILRGDGVGWVDTGAPTSRNVRALWGTSASDVWAAGDGGALLRYSP
;
A
#
# COMPACT_ATOMS: atom_id res chain seq x y z
N MET A 1 -15.08 6.73 6.58
CA MET A 1 -14.60 7.76 5.65
C MET A 1 -13.11 7.98 5.91
N MET A 2 -12.30 7.71 4.88
CA MET A 2 -10.87 8.06 4.68
C MET A 2 -9.88 7.91 5.85
N ALA A 3 -9.02 6.90 5.74
CA ALA A 3 -7.71 6.86 6.39
C ALA A 3 -6.65 7.40 5.40
N ALA A 4 -6.31 8.68 5.49
CA ALA A 4 -5.14 9.20 4.79
C ALA A 4 -3.89 8.76 5.56
N VAL A 5 -3.10 7.85 4.97
CA VAL A 5 -1.82 7.40 5.53
C VAL A 5 -0.76 8.46 5.22
N GLY A 6 -0.22 9.11 6.25
CA GLY A 6 0.96 9.96 6.13
C GLY A 6 2.22 9.13 6.40
N LEU A 7 3.23 9.32 5.56
CA LEU A 7 4.50 8.62 5.62
C LEU A 7 5.49 9.47 6.43
N ASP A 8 5.92 9.00 7.59
CA ASP A 8 7.07 9.54 8.31
C ASP A 8 8.34 8.75 7.94
N GLY A 9 8.97 9.12 6.82
CA GLY A 9 10.36 8.76 6.52
C GLY A 9 10.65 7.27 6.30
N PHE A 10 11.06 6.92 5.08
CA PHE A 10 11.43 5.56 4.64
C PHE A 10 12.63 4.91 5.35
N SER A 11 13.10 5.41 6.50
CA SER A 11 14.39 4.99 7.04
C SER A 11 14.37 3.66 7.82
N ASN A 12 13.22 3.04 8.14
CA ASN A 12 13.19 1.82 8.98
C ASN A 12 12.03 0.83 8.71
N GLY A 13 11.40 0.81 7.53
CA GLY A 13 10.38 -0.20 7.19
C GLY A 13 9.06 -0.14 8.01
N ARG A 14 8.78 1.00 8.65
CA ARG A 14 7.55 1.23 9.42
C ARG A 14 6.59 2.11 8.64
N MET A 15 5.33 1.68 8.55
CA MET A 15 4.24 2.46 7.94
C MET A 15 3.12 2.68 8.94
N SER A 16 2.69 3.93 9.14
CA SER A 16 1.67 4.27 10.16
C SER A 16 0.28 4.48 9.51
N LEU A 17 -0.75 3.80 10.01
CA LEU A 17 -2.13 3.95 9.52
C LEU A 17 -2.86 5.05 10.30
N ARG A 18 -3.50 6.01 9.64
CA ARG A 18 -4.35 6.99 10.33
C ARG A 18 -5.80 6.51 10.39
N THR A 19 -6.36 6.37 11.56
CA THR A 19 -7.81 6.14 11.74
C THR A 19 -8.49 7.44 12.19
N ALA A 20 -9.83 7.43 12.28
CA ALA A 20 -10.62 8.56 12.79
C ALA A 20 -10.25 8.92 14.26
N SER A 21 -9.66 7.99 15.02
CA SER A 21 -9.26 8.19 16.42
C SER A 21 -7.78 8.52 16.60
N GLY A 22 -7.01 8.70 15.53
CA GLY A 22 -5.57 9.04 15.59
C GLY A 22 -4.70 8.11 14.75
N TRP A 23 -3.37 8.22 14.93
CA TRP A 23 -2.42 7.30 14.31
C TRP A 23 -2.46 5.95 15.02
N VAL A 24 -2.69 4.88 14.27
CA VAL A 24 -2.63 3.50 14.76
C VAL A 24 -1.37 2.85 14.17
N ALA A 25 -0.73 2.10 15.07
CA ALA A 25 0.46 1.26 14.96
C ALA A 25 1.13 1.10 13.59
N SER A 26 2.47 1.13 13.63
CA SER A 26 3.35 0.78 12.52
C SER A 26 3.02 -0.63 12.01
N VAL A 27 2.54 -0.74 10.78
CA VAL A 27 2.53 -2.02 10.06
C VAL A 27 3.96 -2.22 9.57
N GLY A 28 4.69 -3.11 10.24
CA GLY A 28 6.03 -3.49 9.84
C GLY A 28 5.96 -4.33 8.58
N THR A 29 6.77 -3.98 7.59
CA THR A 29 6.99 -4.78 6.40
C THR A 29 8.49 -4.83 6.17
N ASP A 30 9.04 -6.01 5.90
CA ASP A 30 10.46 -6.17 5.57
C ASP A 30 10.79 -5.69 4.14
N CYS A 31 9.97 -4.82 3.54
CA CYS A 31 10.15 -4.29 2.19
C CYS A 31 10.79 -2.89 2.13
N THR A 32 11.44 -2.60 1.01
CA THR A 32 11.68 -1.23 0.52
C THR A 32 10.39 -0.68 -0.07
N CYS A 33 9.44 -0.39 0.81
CA CYS A 33 8.09 0.01 0.41
C CYS A 33 8.07 1.47 -0.04
N THR A 34 7.27 1.77 -1.05
CA THR A 34 7.29 3.06 -1.78
C THR A 34 5.96 3.79 -1.73
N ALA A 35 4.86 3.06 -1.54
CA ALA A 35 3.52 3.61 -1.42
C ALA A 35 2.62 2.71 -0.56
N LEU A 36 1.59 3.31 0.04
CA LEU A 36 0.59 2.62 0.86
C LEU A 36 -0.79 3.24 0.63
N TRP A 37 -1.82 2.39 0.57
CA TRP A 37 -3.21 2.79 0.63
C TRP A 37 -4.02 1.79 1.45
N ALA A 38 -5.10 2.23 2.10
CA ALA A 38 -5.95 1.34 2.89
C ALA A 38 -7.43 1.67 2.69
N ALA A 39 -8.25 0.64 2.48
CA ALA A 39 -9.71 0.76 2.57
C ALA A 39 -10.21 0.63 4.02
N GLY A 40 -9.45 -0.09 4.85
CA GLY A 40 -9.77 -0.40 6.25
C GLY A 40 -8.62 -1.15 6.94
N PRO A 41 -8.77 -1.49 8.24
CA PRO A 41 -7.72 -2.15 9.02
C PRO A 41 -7.32 -3.53 8.48
N ASN A 42 -8.21 -4.19 7.75
CA ASN A 42 -7.99 -5.52 7.15
C ASN A 42 -7.85 -5.45 5.62
N ASP A 43 -7.68 -4.24 5.07
CA ASP A 43 -7.60 -4.01 3.64
C ASP A 43 -6.51 -2.97 3.36
N LEU A 44 -5.27 -3.41 3.57
CA LEU A 44 -4.06 -2.65 3.40
C LEU A 44 -3.41 -3.00 2.07
N PHE A 45 -2.86 -2.02 1.35
CA PHE A 45 -2.13 -2.21 0.11
C PHE A 45 -0.80 -1.50 0.19
N VAL A 46 0.29 -2.25 0.04
CA VAL A 46 1.66 -1.73 0.05
C VAL A 46 2.30 -1.99 -1.29
N ALA A 47 3.00 -1.00 -1.84
CA ALA A 47 3.84 -1.19 -3.00
C ALA A 47 5.32 -1.16 -2.64
N THR A 48 6.15 -1.86 -3.43
CA THR A 48 7.60 -1.91 -3.24
C THR A 48 8.35 -1.25 -4.40
N GLY A 49 9.63 -0.93 -4.16
CA GLY A 49 10.59 -0.50 -5.17
C GLY A 49 11.01 -1.60 -6.16
N GLN A 50 10.27 -2.70 -6.26
CA GLN A 50 10.49 -3.74 -7.27
C GLN A 50 9.20 -4.07 -8.06
N GLY A 51 8.14 -3.26 -7.88
CA GLY A 51 6.87 -3.41 -8.58
C GLY A 51 5.89 -4.39 -7.96
N GLN A 52 6.26 -5.02 -6.84
CA GLN A 52 5.32 -5.85 -6.07
C GLN A 52 4.29 -4.96 -5.39
N ILE A 53 3.06 -5.47 -5.33
CA ILE A 53 1.97 -4.91 -4.55
C ILE A 53 1.47 -6.01 -3.62
N LEU A 54 1.50 -5.74 -2.32
CA LEU A 54 1.05 -6.67 -1.28
C LEU A 54 -0.28 -6.18 -0.72
N ARG A 55 -1.23 -7.10 -0.54
CA ARG A 55 -2.47 -6.87 0.20
C ARG A 55 -2.35 -7.49 1.59
N GLY A 56 -2.70 -6.72 2.63
CA GLY A 56 -2.63 -7.16 4.01
C GLY A 56 -3.98 -7.10 4.71
N ASP A 57 -4.19 -8.06 5.62
CA ASP A 57 -5.40 -8.22 6.44
C ASP A 57 -5.23 -7.74 7.89
N GLY A 58 -4.12 -7.04 8.17
CA GLY A 58 -3.75 -6.57 9.50
C GLY A 58 -2.93 -7.59 10.32
N VAL A 59 -2.82 -8.83 9.85
CA VAL A 59 -2.02 -9.90 10.48
C VAL A 59 -0.91 -10.38 9.55
N GLY A 60 -1.19 -10.50 8.26
CA GLY A 60 -0.26 -10.96 7.24
C GLY A 60 -0.37 -10.21 5.93
N TRP A 61 0.47 -10.61 4.98
CA TRP A 61 0.58 -10.01 3.65
C TRP A 61 0.55 -11.09 2.57
N VAL A 62 -0.14 -10.81 1.46
CA VAL A 62 -0.21 -11.65 0.28
C VAL A 62 0.13 -10.81 -0.96
N ASP A 63 0.96 -11.35 -1.85
CA ASP A 63 1.25 -10.69 -3.13
C ASP A 63 0.00 -10.71 -4.03
N THR A 64 -0.38 -9.55 -4.59
CA THR A 64 -1.53 -9.46 -5.50
C THR A 64 -1.22 -10.00 -6.90
N GLY A 65 0.04 -10.32 -7.19
CA GLY A 65 0.49 -10.75 -8.51
C GLY A 65 0.54 -9.61 -9.53
N ALA A 66 0.89 -8.40 -9.08
CA ALA A 66 0.93 -7.22 -9.95
C ALA A 66 1.89 -7.46 -11.14
N PRO A 67 1.46 -7.25 -12.40
CA PRO A 67 2.27 -7.60 -13.58
C PRO A 67 3.27 -6.48 -13.94
N THR A 68 4.10 -6.05 -12.98
CA THR A 68 5.13 -5.01 -13.20
C THR A 68 6.38 -5.28 -12.39
N SER A 69 7.53 -4.91 -12.95
CA SER A 69 8.81 -4.82 -12.26
C SER A 69 9.27 -3.37 -12.06
N ARG A 70 8.42 -2.40 -12.43
CA ARG A 70 8.69 -0.96 -12.25
C ARG A 70 8.31 -0.51 -10.86
N ASN A 71 9.06 0.45 -10.31
CA ASN A 71 8.72 1.09 -9.05
C ASN A 71 7.30 1.65 -9.10
N VAL A 72 6.44 1.18 -8.20
CA VAL A 72 5.14 1.79 -7.98
C VAL A 72 5.33 2.91 -6.96
N ARG A 73 4.94 4.13 -7.30
CA ARG A 73 5.17 5.34 -6.47
C ARG A 73 3.92 5.82 -5.77
N ALA A 74 2.75 5.41 -6.21
CA ALA A 74 1.50 5.81 -5.63
C ALA A 74 0.49 4.66 -5.68
N LEU A 75 -0.29 4.56 -4.61
CA LEU A 75 -1.46 3.71 -4.52
C LEU A 75 -2.66 4.58 -4.14
N TRP A 76 -3.82 4.28 -4.72
CA TRP A 76 -5.07 4.94 -4.39
C TRP A 76 -6.23 4.00 -4.71
N GLY A 77 -7.37 4.09 -4.02
CA GLY A 77 -8.52 3.26 -4.35
C GLY A 77 -9.84 3.88 -3.94
N THR A 78 -10.93 3.34 -4.49
CA THR A 78 -12.30 3.64 -4.06
C THR A 78 -12.83 2.60 -3.07
N SER A 79 -12.29 1.37 -3.12
CA SER A 79 -12.58 0.26 -2.20
C SER A 79 -11.43 -0.76 -2.23
N ALA A 80 -11.48 -1.77 -1.35
CA ALA A 80 -10.51 -2.88 -1.37
C ALA A 80 -10.55 -3.72 -2.66
N SER A 81 -11.61 -3.58 -3.47
CA SER A 81 -11.79 -4.26 -4.75
C SER A 81 -11.54 -3.33 -5.96
N ASP A 82 -11.13 -2.09 -5.72
CA ASP A 82 -10.82 -1.11 -6.78
C ASP A 82 -9.66 -0.22 -6.34
N VAL A 83 -8.46 -0.73 -6.57
CA VAL A 83 -7.20 -0.07 -6.21
C VAL A 83 -6.38 0.18 -7.46
N TRP A 84 -5.82 1.36 -7.57
CA TRP A 84 -5.00 1.86 -8.65
C TRP A 84 -3.57 2.05 -8.17
N ALA A 85 -2.63 1.70 -9.03
CA ALA A 85 -1.21 1.86 -8.80
C ALA A 85 -0.58 2.63 -9.95
N ALA A 86 0.21 3.66 -9.62
CA ALA A 86 0.96 4.44 -10.60
C ALA A 86 2.46 4.35 -10.29
N GLY A 87 3.29 4.21 -11.32
CA GLY A 87 4.73 3.95 -11.18
C GLY A 87 5.59 4.48 -12.31
N ASP A 88 6.89 4.19 -12.21
CA ASP A 88 7.90 4.60 -13.18
C ASP A 88 7.61 4.06 -14.59
N GLY A 89 8.01 4.81 -15.61
CA GLY A 89 7.83 4.42 -17.01
C GLY A 89 6.37 4.45 -17.49
N GLY A 90 5.48 5.16 -16.77
CA GLY A 90 4.06 5.25 -17.11
C GLY A 90 3.25 4.04 -16.70
N ALA A 91 3.76 3.20 -15.79
CA ALA A 91 3.01 2.07 -15.26
C ALA A 91 1.73 2.55 -14.57
N LEU A 92 0.58 2.08 -15.06
CA LEU A 92 -0.73 2.31 -14.46
C LEU A 92 -1.45 0.96 -14.39
N LEU A 93 -1.70 0.50 -13.17
CA LEU A 93 -2.35 -0.78 -12.90
C LEU A 93 -3.64 -0.56 -12.13
N ARG A 94 -4.59 -1.47 -12.34
CA ARG A 94 -5.82 -1.56 -11.55
C ARG A 94 -5.94 -2.97 -10.98
N TYR A 95 -6.13 -3.06 -9.68
CA TYR A 95 -6.50 -4.27 -8.97
C TYR A 95 -8.02 -4.34 -8.82
N SER A 96 -8.58 -5.41 -9.35
CA SER A 96 -9.99 -5.78 -9.24
C SER A 96 -10.07 -7.32 -9.20
N PRO A 97 -10.24 -7.94 -8.01
CA PRO A 97 -10.26 -9.39 -7.85
C PRO A 97 -11.49 -10.06 -8.46
#